data_AF-A0A838D6A4-F1
#
_entry.id   AF-A0A838D6A4-F1
#
_cell.length_a   1.000
_cell.length_b   1.000
_cell.length_c   1.000
_cell.angle_alpha   90.00
_cell.angle_beta   90.00
_cell.angle_gamma   90.00
#
_symmetry.space_group_name_H-M   'P 1'
#
loop_
_entity.id
_entity.type
_entity.pdbx_description
1 polymer ?
#
loop_
_entity_poly.entity_id
_entity_poly.type
_entity_poly.pdbx_seq_one_letter_code
_entity_poly.pdbx_strand_id
1 'polypeptide(L)'
;MTTKITSFNNSIVIQKYFDAKTLDQIAVETNLSKGTVYNLVKRLKDNLGSAGIEEIREFAIIVRKSGMTIQECAQGFRIAQILKEFGINDEFEDGNDSAPERDLLAELRNETIGWDKGKNGYELLKSPDNGLTKRRNKDATTKNELYFFIEDIYNNCKKYDIKPSDIIGWIKDLSDFYPSLECEFLSIINKEPDVSLSIDKENEYADTIYLRRAQNRENDDVIIKNYEVKGDTSTKQTNEKNVSMEIPFISQVSYYIKQIKLEHKEREQYRKSLYDEISIIENKKLALENILRETIDKNNDILTHLEWYDFLKQNLADNHNMNLDNEIIAFSSMIRDFKKYNYNFLDIINEYKQIRSLRHERDRIQNDINLNTPIQQGLH
;
A
#
# COMPACT_ATOMS: atom_id res chain seq x y z
N MET A 1 38.17 -4.14 -32.65
CA MET A 1 37.19 -3.44 -31.76
C MET A 1 35.86 -3.09 -32.46
N THR A 2 35.51 -3.68 -33.62
CA THR A 2 34.30 -3.32 -34.40
C THR A 2 33.09 -4.23 -34.19
N THR A 3 33.24 -5.38 -33.51
CA THR A 3 32.18 -6.41 -33.39
C THR A 3 31.11 -6.11 -32.34
N LYS A 4 31.38 -5.28 -31.32
CA LYS A 4 30.38 -4.94 -30.29
C LYS A 4 29.31 -3.98 -30.79
N ILE A 5 29.67 -3.02 -31.66
CA ILE A 5 28.74 -2.03 -32.22
C ILE A 5 27.74 -2.70 -33.18
N THR A 6 28.18 -3.71 -33.94
CA THR A 6 27.31 -4.44 -34.86
C THR A 6 26.27 -5.31 -34.15
N SER A 7 26.57 -5.85 -32.97
CA SER A 7 25.61 -6.69 -32.22
C SER A 7 24.45 -5.87 -31.66
N PHE A 8 24.74 -4.69 -31.10
CA PHE A 8 23.74 -3.81 -30.50
C PHE A 8 22.72 -3.31 -31.52
N ASN A 9 23.18 -2.88 -32.69
CA ASN A 9 22.31 -2.40 -33.77
C ASN A 9 21.40 -3.50 -34.32
N ASN A 10 21.86 -4.76 -34.33
CA ASN A 10 21.03 -5.88 -34.78
C ASN A 10 19.83 -6.10 -33.86
N SER A 11 20.04 -6.07 -32.53
CA SER A 11 18.96 -6.27 -31.56
C SER A 11 17.86 -5.20 -31.70
N ILE A 12 18.25 -3.94 -31.87
CA ILE A 12 17.30 -2.82 -32.01
C ILE A 12 16.49 -2.94 -33.31
N VAL A 13 17.13 -3.32 -34.42
CA VAL A 13 16.43 -3.54 -35.69
C VAL A 13 15.41 -4.67 -35.58
N ILE A 14 15.77 -5.77 -34.91
CA ILE A 14 14.89 -6.91 -34.68
C ILE A 14 13.70 -6.52 -33.80
N GLN A 15 13.95 -5.81 -32.69
CA GLN A 15 12.91 -5.34 -31.79
C GLN A 15 11.91 -4.43 -32.52
N LYS A 16 12.40 -3.41 -33.24
CA LYS A 16 11.53 -2.48 -34.00
C LYS A 16 10.76 -3.18 -35.11
N TYR A 17 11.30 -4.27 -35.68
CA TYR A 17 10.61 -5.09 -36.67
C TYR A 17 9.42 -5.84 -36.05
N PHE A 18 9.60 -6.41 -34.86
CA PHE A 18 8.52 -7.03 -34.09
C PHE A 18 7.52 -6.02 -33.52
N ASP A 19 7.93 -4.78 -33.29
CA ASP A 19 7.03 -3.66 -33.00
C ASP A 19 6.22 -3.19 -34.23
N ALA A 20 6.07 -4.04 -35.25
CA ALA A 20 5.28 -3.80 -36.46
C ALA A 20 5.69 -2.56 -37.28
N LYS A 21 6.92 -2.06 -37.15
CA LYS A 21 7.38 -0.91 -37.96
C LYS A 21 7.74 -1.35 -39.39
N THR A 22 7.66 -0.40 -40.33
CA THR A 22 8.11 -0.62 -41.72
C THR A 22 9.64 -0.56 -41.81
N LEU A 23 10.25 -1.23 -42.80
CA LEU A 23 11.70 -1.20 -42.99
C LEU A 23 12.23 0.23 -43.18
N ASP A 24 11.43 1.11 -43.79
CA ASP A 24 11.76 2.53 -43.99
C ASP A 24 11.79 3.29 -42.66
N GLN A 25 10.79 3.10 -41.80
CA GLN A 25 10.77 3.68 -40.46
C GLN A 25 11.96 3.19 -39.62
N ILE A 26 12.27 1.90 -39.68
CA ILE A 26 13.40 1.33 -38.96
C ILE A 26 14.72 1.94 -39.44
N ALA A 27 14.90 2.09 -40.76
CA ALA A 27 16.09 2.71 -41.35
C ALA A 27 16.29 4.16 -40.85
N VAL A 28 15.22 4.96 -40.85
CA VAL A 28 15.23 6.33 -40.33
C VAL A 28 15.54 6.37 -38.83
N GLU A 29 14.89 5.53 -38.02
CA GLU A 29 15.06 5.54 -36.57
C GLU A 29 16.40 4.98 -36.08
N THR A 30 17.04 4.12 -36.87
CA THR A 30 18.33 3.47 -36.50
C THR A 30 19.54 4.11 -37.19
N ASN A 31 19.34 5.11 -38.05
CA ASN A 31 20.38 5.69 -38.90
C ASN A 31 21.12 4.65 -39.76
N LEU A 32 20.41 3.62 -40.22
CA LEU A 32 20.96 2.57 -41.09
C LEU A 32 20.40 2.70 -42.49
N SER A 33 21.18 2.28 -43.50
CA SER A 33 20.66 2.21 -44.86
C SER A 33 19.52 1.18 -44.95
N LYS A 34 18.51 1.46 -45.78
CA LYS A 34 17.39 0.52 -46.04
C LYS A 34 17.89 -0.88 -46.45
N GLY A 35 18.96 -0.95 -47.24
CA GLY A 35 19.59 -2.21 -47.65
C GLY A 35 20.22 -2.98 -46.48
N THR A 36 20.82 -2.28 -45.51
CA THR A 36 21.35 -2.89 -44.28
C THR A 36 20.23 -3.48 -43.43
N VAL A 37 19.15 -2.71 -43.21
CA VAL A 37 17.99 -3.18 -42.44
C VAL A 37 17.34 -4.40 -43.13
N TYR A 38 17.14 -4.34 -44.45
CA TYR A 38 16.61 -5.46 -45.22
C TYR A 38 17.47 -6.72 -45.08
N ASN A 39 18.79 -6.60 -45.23
CA ASN A 39 19.70 -7.74 -45.10
C ASN A 39 19.71 -8.34 -43.68
N LEU A 40 19.55 -7.51 -42.64
CA LEU A 40 19.44 -7.98 -41.26
C LEU A 40 18.13 -8.74 -41.02
N VAL A 41 17.00 -8.18 -41.46
CA VAL A 41 15.70 -8.87 -41.36
C VAL A 41 15.69 -10.15 -42.21
N LYS A 42 16.29 -10.13 -43.40
CA LYS A 42 16.42 -11.31 -44.24
C LYS A 42 17.24 -12.41 -43.55
N ARG A 43 18.39 -12.05 -42.97
CA ARG A 43 19.20 -13.01 -42.20
C ARG A 43 18.44 -13.56 -41.00
N LEU A 44 17.65 -12.72 -40.31
CA LEU A 44 16.77 -13.16 -39.22
C LEU A 44 15.75 -14.20 -39.72
N LYS A 45 15.09 -13.91 -40.85
CA LYS A 45 14.15 -14.83 -41.52
C LYS A 45 14.79 -16.15 -41.91
N ASP A 46 15.97 -16.10 -42.51
CA ASP A 46 16.69 -17.29 -42.92
C ASP A 46 17.12 -18.15 -41.72
N ASN A 47 17.39 -17.54 -40.56
CA ASN A 47 17.83 -18.24 -39.34
C ASN A 47 16.69 -18.91 -38.55
N LEU A 48 15.52 -18.28 -38.47
CA LEU A 48 14.38 -18.74 -37.65
C LEU A 48 13.31 -19.48 -38.47
N GLY A 49 13.44 -19.49 -39.80
CA GLY A 49 12.41 -19.95 -40.71
C GLY A 49 11.49 -18.80 -41.14
N SER A 50 11.25 -18.71 -42.44
CA SER A 50 10.52 -17.58 -43.05
C SER A 50 9.05 -17.50 -42.63
N ALA A 51 8.41 -18.62 -42.30
CA ALA A 51 7.01 -18.68 -41.91
C ALA A 51 6.75 -18.08 -40.51
N GLY A 52 7.50 -18.52 -39.49
CA GLY A 52 7.21 -18.13 -38.11
C GLY A 52 7.41 -16.65 -37.80
N ILE A 53 8.38 -15.98 -38.43
CA ILE A 53 8.63 -14.56 -38.16
C ILE A 53 7.53 -13.67 -38.72
N GLU A 54 6.98 -14.01 -39.89
CA GLU A 54 5.94 -13.18 -40.49
C GLU A 54 4.61 -13.36 -39.78
N GLU A 55 4.31 -14.56 -39.30
CA GLU A 55 3.15 -14.81 -38.42
C GLU A 55 3.23 -14.01 -37.12
N ILE A 56 4.39 -14.01 -36.44
CA ILE A 56 4.59 -13.22 -35.22
C ILE A 56 4.43 -11.72 -35.51
N ARG A 57 4.94 -11.25 -36.65
CA ARG A 57 4.82 -9.84 -37.05
C ARG A 57 3.38 -9.46 -37.41
N GLU A 58 2.67 -10.33 -38.11
CA GLU A 58 1.27 -10.13 -38.46
C GLU A 58 0.40 -10.09 -37.20
N PHE A 59 0.65 -11.00 -36.26
CA PHE A 59 0.03 -10.97 -34.93
C PHE A 59 0.28 -9.65 -34.20
N ALA A 60 1.53 -9.17 -34.17
CA ALA A 60 1.87 -7.88 -33.55
C ALA A 60 1.15 -6.69 -34.23
N ILE A 61 0.95 -6.75 -35.55
CA ILE A 61 0.17 -5.74 -36.29
C ILE A 61 -1.30 -5.77 -35.85
N ILE A 62 -1.91 -6.95 -35.72
CA ILE A 62 -3.31 -7.13 -35.29
C ILE A 62 -3.51 -6.58 -33.88
N VAL A 63 -2.64 -6.96 -32.94
CA VAL A 63 -2.68 -6.49 -31.55
C VAL A 63 -2.56 -4.97 -31.47
N ARG A 64 -1.68 -4.37 -32.28
CA ARG A 64 -1.54 -2.91 -32.31
C ARG A 64 -2.77 -2.21 -32.90
N LYS A 65 -3.38 -2.79 -33.94
CA LYS A 65 -4.60 -2.24 -34.57
C LYS A 65 -5.80 -2.30 -33.62
N SER A 66 -5.87 -3.28 -32.73
CA SER A 66 -6.91 -3.36 -31.70
C SER A 66 -6.68 -2.40 -30.52
N GLY A 67 -5.56 -1.69 -30.49
CA GLY A 67 -5.22 -0.77 -29.40
C GLY A 67 -4.75 -1.47 -28.12
N MET A 68 -4.43 -2.76 -28.19
CA MET A 68 -3.96 -3.54 -27.06
C MET A 68 -2.43 -3.67 -27.07
N THR A 69 -1.85 -3.92 -25.90
CA THR A 69 -0.45 -4.30 -25.75
C THR A 69 -0.29 -5.82 -25.83
N ILE A 70 0.93 -6.28 -26.14
CA ILE A 70 1.26 -7.73 -26.13
C ILE A 70 1.06 -8.34 -24.74
N GLN A 71 1.31 -7.57 -23.68
CA GLN A 71 1.11 -8.02 -22.29
C GLN A 71 -0.38 -8.26 -21.99
N GLU A 72 -1.24 -7.31 -22.37
CA GLU A 72 -2.70 -7.47 -22.24
C GLU A 72 -3.23 -8.61 -23.09
N CYS A 73 -2.70 -8.79 -24.31
CA CYS A 73 -3.08 -9.91 -25.17
C CYS A 73 -2.66 -11.26 -24.55
N ALA A 74 -1.48 -11.35 -23.94
CA ALA A 74 -1.02 -12.55 -23.25
C ALA A 74 -1.84 -12.83 -21.98
N GLN A 75 -2.24 -11.80 -21.24
CA GLN A 75 -3.16 -11.92 -20.11
C GLN A 75 -4.54 -12.42 -20.56
N GLY A 76 -5.09 -11.83 -21.63
CA GLY A 76 -6.35 -12.27 -22.23
C GLY A 76 -6.31 -13.72 -22.70
N PHE A 77 -5.22 -14.14 -23.36
CA PHE A 77 -5.04 -15.54 -23.76
C PHE A 77 -4.97 -16.49 -22.57
N ARG A 78 -4.27 -16.12 -21.49
CA ARG A 78 -4.23 -16.94 -20.26
C ARG A 78 -5.62 -17.06 -19.63
N ILE A 79 -6.37 -15.96 -19.57
CA ILE A 79 -7.76 -15.97 -19.10
C ILE A 79 -8.61 -16.90 -19.98
N ALA A 80 -8.47 -16.83 -21.30
CA ALA A 80 -9.18 -17.70 -22.24
C ALA A 80 -8.84 -19.20 -22.04
N GLN A 81 -7.56 -19.54 -21.80
CA GLN A 81 -7.15 -20.92 -21.49
C GLN A 81 -7.74 -21.41 -20.17
N ILE A 82 -7.72 -20.56 -19.13
CA ILE A 82 -8.33 -20.87 -17.83
C ILE A 82 -9.83 -21.12 -17.98
N LEU A 83 -10.53 -20.28 -18.76
CA LEU A 83 -11.95 -20.47 -19.06
C LEU A 83 -12.21 -21.79 -19.78
N LYS A 84 -11.36 -22.16 -20.74
CA LYS A 84 -11.41 -23.45 -21.45
C LYS A 84 -11.23 -24.64 -20.51
N GLU A 85 -10.29 -24.57 -19.55
CA GLU A 85 -10.08 -25.63 -18.54
C GLU A 85 -11.29 -25.80 -17.59
N PHE A 86 -12.07 -24.75 -17.38
CA PHE A 86 -13.32 -24.81 -16.60
C PHE A 86 -14.53 -25.34 -17.40
N GLY A 87 -14.31 -25.80 -18.65
CA GLY A 87 -15.37 -26.31 -19.53
C GLY A 87 -16.25 -25.21 -20.12
N ILE A 88 -15.83 -23.94 -19.99
CA ILE A 88 -16.44 -22.80 -20.67
C ILE A 88 -15.74 -22.73 -22.03
N ASN A 89 -16.17 -23.63 -22.92
CA ASN A 89 -15.86 -23.51 -24.33
C ASN A 89 -16.73 -22.36 -24.85
N ASP A 90 -16.24 -21.13 -24.73
CA ASP A 90 -16.89 -20.01 -25.38
C ASP A 90 -17.01 -20.31 -26.89
N GLU A 91 -18.09 -19.80 -27.49
CA GLU A 91 -18.39 -19.75 -28.93
C GLU A 91 -17.31 -19.02 -29.76
N PHE A 92 -16.13 -18.71 -29.19
CA PHE A 92 -14.97 -18.18 -29.91
C PHE A 92 -14.36 -19.18 -30.90
N GLU A 93 -14.74 -20.46 -30.84
CA GLU A 93 -14.40 -21.49 -31.83
C GLU A 93 -15.48 -21.69 -32.91
N ASP A 94 -16.51 -20.82 -32.99
CA ASP A 94 -17.53 -20.90 -34.06
C ASP A 94 -16.96 -20.44 -35.40
N GLY A 95 -16.27 -21.36 -36.07
CA GLY A 95 -15.83 -21.14 -37.44
C GLY A 95 -14.90 -22.16 -38.07
N ASN A 96 -14.70 -23.37 -37.51
CA ASN A 96 -13.98 -24.40 -38.24
C ASN A 96 -14.67 -25.76 -38.18
N ASP A 97 -15.56 -25.99 -39.15
CA ASP A 97 -16.07 -27.29 -39.56
C ASP A 97 -14.91 -28.19 -40.03
N SER A 98 -14.20 -28.85 -39.10
CA SER A 98 -13.40 -30.02 -39.46
C SER A 98 -13.10 -30.94 -38.28
N ALA A 99 -14.00 -31.92 -38.12
CA ALA A 99 -13.80 -33.31 -37.69
C ALA A 99 -13.28 -33.62 -36.25
N PRO A 100 -13.78 -34.71 -35.63
CA PRO A 100 -13.53 -35.00 -34.21
C PRO A 100 -12.18 -35.71 -34.02
N GLU A 101 -11.31 -35.10 -33.21
CA GLU A 101 -10.14 -35.78 -32.67
C GLU A 101 -10.55 -36.62 -31.45
N ARG A 102 -10.37 -37.94 -31.57
CA ARG A 102 -10.75 -38.93 -30.58
C ARG A 102 -9.78 -38.94 -29.39
N ASP A 103 -10.34 -38.72 -28.21
CA ASP A 103 -10.33 -39.63 -27.04
C ASP A 103 -8.97 -40.26 -26.61
N LEU A 104 -8.26 -39.59 -25.70
CA LEU A 104 -7.05 -40.07 -25.02
C LEU A 104 -7.22 -40.29 -23.50
N LEU A 105 -8.45 -40.31 -22.97
CA LEU A 105 -8.69 -40.41 -21.51
C LEU A 105 -9.51 -41.62 -21.05
N ALA A 106 -9.80 -42.57 -21.94
CA ALA A 106 -10.60 -43.76 -21.60
C ALA A 106 -9.79 -44.93 -20.95
N GLU A 107 -8.49 -44.79 -20.69
CA GLU A 107 -7.63 -45.94 -20.36
C GLU A 107 -7.11 -46.02 -18.91
N LEU A 108 -7.85 -45.50 -17.91
CA LEU A 108 -7.46 -45.63 -16.49
C LEU A 108 -8.58 -45.94 -15.48
N ARG A 109 -9.61 -46.68 -15.88
CA ARG A 109 -10.48 -47.37 -14.90
C ARG A 109 -10.91 -48.72 -15.42
N ASN A 110 -10.20 -49.77 -15.02
CA ASN A 110 -10.75 -51.10 -14.70
C ASN A 110 -9.64 -51.96 -14.08
N GLU A 111 -9.72 -52.24 -12.78
CA GLU A 111 -9.33 -53.53 -12.17
C GLU A 111 -9.69 -53.58 -10.66
N THR A 112 -10.89 -54.12 -10.40
CA THR A 112 -11.28 -55.24 -9.52
C THR A 112 -10.61 -55.53 -8.15
N ILE A 113 -11.43 -56.14 -7.27
CA ILE A 113 -11.18 -56.98 -6.06
C ILE A 113 -11.62 -56.23 -4.78
N GLY A 114 -12.79 -56.41 -4.16
CA GLY A 114 -13.52 -57.64 -3.82
C GLY A 114 -12.94 -58.24 -2.55
N TRP A 115 -13.69 -58.30 -1.43
CA TRP A 115 -13.64 -59.35 -0.38
C TRP A 115 -14.84 -59.21 0.57
N ASP A 116 -15.29 -60.37 1.04
CA ASP A 116 -16.61 -60.74 1.52
C ASP A 116 -16.58 -61.09 3.02
N LYS A 117 -17.75 -61.07 3.66
CA LYS A 117 -18.20 -61.78 4.90
C LYS A 117 -17.68 -61.42 6.31
N GLY A 118 -18.65 -61.29 7.22
CA GLY A 118 -18.52 -61.70 8.62
C GLY A 118 -19.69 -61.28 9.52
N LYS A 119 -20.63 -62.19 9.81
CA LYS A 119 -21.76 -62.05 10.75
C LYS A 119 -21.36 -62.41 12.20
N ASN A 120 -22.26 -62.06 13.15
CA ASN A 120 -22.49 -62.55 14.53
C ASN A 120 -22.22 -61.45 15.60
N GLY A 121 -23.08 -61.07 16.56
CA GLY A 121 -24.39 -61.54 17.00
C GLY A 121 -24.37 -61.95 18.48
N TYR A 122 -24.66 -61.04 19.44
CA TYR A 122 -25.27 -61.35 20.75
C TYR A 122 -25.77 -60.09 21.49
N GLU A 123 -27.00 -60.17 22.00
CA GLU A 123 -27.71 -59.24 22.88
C GLU A 123 -27.22 -59.37 24.33
N LEU A 124 -27.30 -58.31 25.16
CA LEU A 124 -28.14 -58.21 26.39
C LEU A 124 -27.81 -56.97 27.25
N LEU A 125 -28.88 -56.38 27.84
CA LEU A 125 -28.96 -55.53 29.06
C LEU A 125 -28.88 -53.99 28.96
N LYS A 126 -30.08 -53.39 28.83
CA LYS A 126 -30.74 -52.30 29.62
C LYS A 126 -29.88 -51.21 30.29
N SER A 127 -30.19 -49.95 29.95
CA SER A 127 -30.70 -48.91 30.88
C SER A 127 -31.25 -47.70 30.08
N PRO A 128 -32.24 -46.93 30.57
CA PRO A 128 -32.81 -45.80 29.86
C PRO A 128 -32.09 -44.51 30.25
N ASP A 129 -31.64 -43.71 29.29
CA ASP A 129 -31.50 -42.28 29.55
C ASP A 129 -31.49 -41.41 28.29
N ASN A 130 -32.11 -40.25 28.45
CA ASN A 130 -32.48 -39.29 27.41
C ASN A 130 -31.27 -38.70 26.69
N GLY A 131 -31.18 -38.92 25.37
CA GLY A 131 -30.18 -38.31 24.50
C GLY A 131 -30.75 -37.96 23.13
N LEU A 132 -31.17 -36.70 22.95
CA LEU A 132 -31.50 -36.14 21.64
C LEU A 132 -30.22 -35.99 20.80
N THR A 133 -29.92 -37.00 19.97
CA THR A 133 -28.99 -36.87 18.85
C THR A 133 -29.71 -37.12 17.54
N LYS A 134 -30.15 -36.05 16.88
CA LYS A 134 -30.48 -36.09 15.45
C LYS A 134 -29.18 -36.19 14.67
N ARG A 135 -28.81 -37.42 14.31
CA ARG A 135 -27.89 -37.72 13.20
C ARG A 135 -28.42 -37.02 11.93
N ARG A 136 -27.75 -35.94 11.51
CA ARG A 136 -27.81 -35.49 10.12
C ARG A 136 -26.83 -36.35 9.32
N ASN A 137 -27.34 -36.99 8.28
CA ASN A 137 -26.55 -37.69 7.28
C ASN A 137 -25.46 -36.77 6.76
N LYS A 138 -24.23 -37.24 6.90
CA LYS A 138 -23.00 -36.63 6.38
C LYS A 138 -22.89 -37.07 4.92
N ASP A 139 -23.80 -36.57 4.09
CA ASP A 139 -23.62 -36.69 2.65
C ASP A 139 -22.53 -35.69 2.23
N ALA A 140 -21.51 -36.25 1.61
CA ALA A 140 -20.32 -35.57 1.15
C ALA A 140 -20.70 -34.50 0.11
N THR A 141 -20.62 -33.24 0.54
CA THR A 141 -20.24 -32.16 -0.35
C THR A 141 -19.41 -31.22 0.50
N THR A 142 -18.09 -31.35 0.39
CA THR A 142 -17.11 -30.33 0.75
C THR A 142 -17.44 -29.08 -0.07
N LYS A 143 -18.48 -28.34 0.35
CA LYS A 143 -18.72 -26.98 -0.13
C LYS A 143 -17.53 -26.18 0.38
N ASN A 144 -16.59 -25.94 -0.53
CA ASN A 144 -15.40 -25.11 -0.38
C ASN A 144 -15.66 -23.96 0.59
N GLU A 145 -14.86 -23.83 1.65
CA GLU A 145 -14.94 -22.75 2.65
C GLU A 145 -14.92 -21.36 2.00
N LEU A 146 -14.25 -21.26 0.85
CA LEU A 146 -14.29 -20.09 -0.01
C LEU A 146 -15.72 -19.67 -0.35
N TYR A 147 -16.63 -20.61 -0.61
CA TYR A 147 -18.04 -20.37 -0.93
C TYR A 147 -18.77 -19.62 0.19
N PHE A 148 -18.64 -20.08 1.44
CA PHE A 148 -19.26 -19.42 2.59
C PHE A 148 -18.72 -18.02 2.78
N PHE A 149 -17.41 -17.84 2.60
CA PHE A 149 -16.82 -16.52 2.66
C PHE A 149 -17.44 -15.59 1.58
N ILE A 150 -17.79 -16.08 0.37
CA ILE A 150 -18.31 -15.20 -0.73
C ILE A 150 -19.74 -14.85 -0.51
N GLU A 151 -20.49 -15.86 -0.11
CA GLU A 151 -21.88 -15.71 0.27
C GLU A 151 -21.97 -14.66 1.38
N ASP A 152 -21.06 -14.70 2.35
CA ASP A 152 -21.04 -13.73 3.44
C ASP A 152 -20.65 -12.32 2.99
N ILE A 153 -19.58 -12.15 2.20
CA ILE A 153 -19.23 -10.83 1.65
C ILE A 153 -20.39 -10.26 0.82
N TYR A 154 -20.98 -11.08 -0.05
CA TYR A 154 -22.06 -10.64 -0.92
C TYR A 154 -23.32 -10.27 -0.15
N ASN A 155 -23.71 -11.08 0.83
CA ASN A 155 -24.87 -10.82 1.68
C ASN A 155 -24.67 -9.54 2.50
N ASN A 156 -23.46 -9.27 2.98
CA ASN A 156 -23.14 -8.03 3.67
C ASN A 156 -23.20 -6.83 2.72
N CYS A 157 -22.61 -6.90 1.52
CA CYS A 157 -22.69 -5.81 0.56
C CYS A 157 -24.13 -5.51 0.14
N LYS A 158 -24.96 -6.54 -0.04
CA LYS A 158 -26.40 -6.40 -0.30
C LYS A 158 -27.14 -5.77 0.88
N LYS A 159 -26.80 -6.14 2.12
CA LYS A 159 -27.40 -5.60 3.35
C LYS A 159 -27.14 -4.10 3.52
N TYR A 160 -25.98 -3.62 3.06
CA TYR A 160 -25.54 -2.23 3.21
C TYR A 160 -25.66 -1.39 1.93
N ASP A 161 -26.32 -1.90 0.89
CA ASP A 161 -26.48 -1.24 -0.42
C ASP A 161 -25.13 -0.82 -1.05
N ILE A 162 -24.08 -1.61 -0.80
CA ILE A 162 -22.74 -1.39 -1.33
C ILE A 162 -22.69 -1.97 -2.74
N LYS A 163 -22.38 -1.15 -3.75
CA LYS A 163 -22.30 -1.65 -5.12
C LYS A 163 -21.01 -2.46 -5.28
N PRO A 164 -21.00 -3.51 -6.10
CA PRO A 164 -19.78 -4.28 -6.37
C PRO A 164 -18.61 -3.44 -6.87
N SER A 165 -18.89 -2.34 -7.59
CA SER A 165 -17.88 -1.35 -8.02
C SER A 165 -17.13 -0.71 -6.84
N ASP A 166 -17.81 -0.52 -5.72
CA ASP A 166 -17.26 0.17 -4.55
C ASP A 166 -16.28 -0.73 -3.81
N ILE A 167 -16.56 -2.04 -3.73
CA ILE A 167 -15.66 -3.06 -3.17
C ILE A 167 -14.38 -3.18 -4.00
N ILE A 168 -14.52 -3.19 -5.34
CA ILE A 168 -13.38 -3.23 -6.25
C ILE A 168 -12.53 -1.96 -6.09
N GLY A 169 -13.19 -0.80 -5.92
CA GLY A 169 -12.54 0.45 -5.54
C GLY A 169 -11.72 0.30 -4.25
N TRP A 170 -12.33 -0.22 -3.18
CA TRP A 170 -11.64 -0.40 -1.89
C TRP A 170 -10.47 -1.39 -1.95
N ILE A 171 -10.60 -2.48 -2.71
CA ILE A 171 -9.51 -3.44 -2.91
C ILE A 171 -8.35 -2.80 -3.67
N LYS A 172 -8.66 -1.98 -4.68
CA LYS A 172 -7.67 -1.22 -5.43
C LYS A 172 -6.99 -0.17 -4.55
N ASP A 173 -7.77 0.60 -3.79
CA ASP A 173 -7.26 1.60 -2.86
C ASP A 173 -6.36 0.97 -1.80
N LEU A 174 -6.74 -0.20 -1.25
CA LEU A 174 -5.90 -1.01 -0.34
C LEU A 174 -4.60 -1.49 -0.99
N SER A 175 -4.67 -1.95 -2.25
CA SER A 175 -3.50 -2.42 -2.99
C SER A 175 -2.55 -1.28 -3.36
N ASP A 176 -3.09 -0.11 -3.71
CA ASP A 176 -2.32 1.09 -4.05
C ASP A 176 -1.70 1.72 -2.78
N PHE A 177 -2.34 1.55 -1.62
CA PHE A 177 -1.78 1.95 -0.32
C PHE A 177 -0.70 1.01 0.21
N TYR A 178 -0.72 -0.27 -0.16
CA TYR A 178 0.13 -1.30 0.42
C TYR A 178 1.65 -1.02 0.31
N PRO A 179 2.19 -0.54 -0.84
CA PRO A 179 3.61 -0.18 -0.96
C PRO A 179 4.02 0.97 -0.01
N SER A 180 3.08 1.87 0.29
CA SER A 180 3.29 3.00 1.21
C SER A 180 3.42 2.50 2.65
N LEU A 181 2.59 1.53 3.04
CA LEU A 181 2.61 0.91 4.36
C LEU A 181 3.88 0.06 4.56
N GLU A 182 4.33 -0.65 3.54
CA GLU A 182 5.52 -1.50 3.62
C GLU A 182 6.82 -0.67 3.74
N CYS A 183 6.89 0.49 3.04
CA CYS A 183 7.97 1.46 3.21
C CYS A 183 7.95 2.13 4.59
N GLU A 184 6.78 2.47 5.13
CA GLU A 184 6.66 3.13 6.43
C GLU A 184 6.97 2.16 7.59
N PHE A 185 6.50 0.90 7.54
CA PHE A 185 6.81 -0.12 8.54
C PHE A 185 8.29 -0.48 8.60
N LEU A 186 8.96 -0.65 7.45
CA LEU A 186 10.40 -0.91 7.42
C LEU A 186 11.22 0.31 7.84
N SER A 187 10.70 1.54 7.64
CA SER A 187 11.35 2.76 8.12
C SER A 187 11.20 2.98 9.64
N ILE A 188 10.13 2.47 10.24
CA ILE A 188 9.86 2.51 11.69
C ILE A 188 10.67 1.43 12.42
N ILE A 189 10.83 0.24 11.83
CA ILE A 189 11.58 -0.86 12.46
C ILE A 189 13.11 -0.63 12.40
N ASN A 190 13.61 0.05 11.37
CA ASN A 190 15.04 0.34 11.21
C ASN A 190 15.48 1.72 11.73
N LYS A 191 14.53 2.57 12.14
CA LYS A 191 14.84 3.73 12.97
C LYS A 191 14.62 3.30 14.42
N GLU A 192 15.70 2.93 15.10
CA GLU A 192 15.75 3.20 16.55
C GLU A 192 15.25 4.64 16.76
N PRO A 193 14.40 4.91 17.75
CA PRO A 193 13.92 6.26 18.01
C PRO A 193 15.14 7.10 18.37
N ASP A 194 15.70 7.73 17.35
CA ASP A 194 16.80 8.66 17.49
C ASP A 194 16.20 9.95 18.05
N VAL A 195 16.00 9.94 19.37
CA VAL A 195 15.76 11.12 20.20
C VAL A 195 17.10 11.86 20.39
N SER A 196 18.04 11.75 19.45
CA SER A 196 18.99 12.84 19.21
C SER A 196 18.32 13.88 18.31
N LEU A 197 17.38 14.64 18.92
CA LEU A 197 17.32 16.05 18.56
C LEU A 197 18.75 16.55 18.71
N SER A 198 19.36 16.97 17.60
CA SER A 198 20.68 17.58 17.59
C SER A 198 20.62 18.89 18.39
N ILE A 199 20.72 18.77 19.71
CA ILE A 199 20.88 19.84 20.69
C ILE A 199 22.16 20.64 20.38
N ASP A 200 23.08 20.07 19.60
CA ASP A 200 24.38 20.64 19.31
C ASP A 200 24.35 21.90 18.42
N LYS A 201 23.23 22.24 17.76
CA LYS A 201 23.10 23.52 17.04
C LYS A 201 22.17 24.53 17.71
N GLU A 202 21.28 24.11 18.60
CA GLU A 202 20.44 25.04 19.37
C GLU A 202 21.18 25.58 20.62
N ASN A 203 22.14 24.82 21.18
CA ASN A 203 22.99 25.33 22.27
C ASN A 203 23.94 26.44 21.81
N GLU A 204 24.43 26.44 20.56
CA GLU A 204 25.36 27.49 20.10
C GLU A 204 24.67 28.86 19.95
N TYR A 205 23.36 28.87 19.63
CA TYR A 205 22.55 30.10 19.55
C TYR A 205 21.94 30.53 20.90
N ALA A 206 21.56 29.56 21.75
CA ALA A 206 21.13 29.84 23.11
C ALA A 206 22.28 30.39 23.97
N ASP A 207 23.50 29.83 23.85
CA ASP A 207 24.68 30.32 24.56
C ASP A 207 25.11 31.73 24.11
N THR A 208 25.04 32.04 22.80
CA THR A 208 25.38 33.40 22.34
C THR A 208 24.40 34.45 22.86
N ILE A 209 23.12 34.11 23.08
CA ILE A 209 22.11 35.03 23.61
C ILE A 209 22.20 35.15 25.14
N TYR A 210 22.47 34.07 25.86
CA TYR A 210 22.71 34.10 27.31
C TYR A 210 24.02 34.84 27.66
N LEU A 211 25.08 34.67 26.88
CA LEU A 211 26.33 35.44 27.01
C LEU A 211 26.11 36.95 26.81
N ARG A 212 25.22 37.34 25.88
CA ARG A 212 24.86 38.75 25.65
C ARG A 212 24.05 39.35 26.80
N ARG A 213 23.19 38.56 27.47
CA ARG A 213 22.49 38.97 28.70
C ARG A 213 23.44 39.15 29.89
N ALA A 214 24.47 38.31 30.01
CA ALA A 214 25.46 38.40 31.08
C ALA A 214 26.38 39.64 30.92
N GLN A 215 26.87 39.89 29.70
CA GLN A 215 27.75 41.04 29.42
C GLN A 215 27.07 42.41 29.61
N ASN A 216 25.76 42.51 29.39
CA ASN A 216 25.04 43.77 29.60
C ASN A 216 24.78 44.08 31.08
N ARG A 217 24.68 43.07 31.96
CA ARG A 217 24.58 43.28 33.42
C ARG A 217 25.88 43.80 34.04
N GLU A 218 27.03 43.39 33.51
CA GLU A 218 28.33 43.90 33.96
C GLU A 218 28.54 45.38 33.60
N ASN A 219 27.93 45.87 32.51
CA ASN A 219 28.01 47.28 32.13
C ASN A 219 27.12 48.20 32.99
N ASP A 220 25.99 47.71 33.49
CA ASP A 220 25.13 48.48 34.40
C ASP A 220 25.82 48.74 35.76
N ASP A 221 26.61 47.78 36.26
CA ASP A 221 27.42 47.92 37.48
C ASP A 221 28.58 48.93 37.33
N VAL A 222 29.12 49.10 36.12
CA VAL A 222 30.19 50.08 35.83
C VAL A 222 29.63 51.51 35.77
N ILE A 223 28.39 51.69 35.34
CA ILE A 223 27.75 53.02 35.30
C ILE A 223 27.41 53.49 36.72
N ILE A 224 26.95 52.60 37.61
CA ILE A 224 26.66 52.95 39.01
C ILE A 224 27.93 53.35 39.77
N LYS A 225 29.06 52.67 39.55
CA LYS A 225 30.33 52.97 40.23
C LYS A 225 30.97 54.30 39.81
N ASN A 226 30.67 54.82 38.63
CA ASN A 226 31.22 56.11 38.17
C ASN A 226 30.48 57.33 38.74
N TYR A 227 29.37 57.14 39.47
CA TYR A 227 28.71 58.20 40.25
C TYR A 227 29.17 58.25 41.72
N GLU A 228 29.94 57.28 42.20
CA GLU A 228 30.62 57.34 43.50
C GLU A 228 31.96 58.10 43.39
N VAL A 229 31.91 59.34 42.89
CA VAL A 229 33.05 60.25 42.96
C VAL A 229 33.04 60.95 44.32
N LYS A 230 33.89 60.41 45.21
CA LYS A 230 34.60 61.08 46.33
C LYS A 230 33.79 62.08 47.18
N GLY A 231 33.13 61.55 48.20
CA GLY A 231 32.67 62.31 49.35
C GLY A 231 33.27 61.79 50.66
N ASP A 232 34.57 62.02 50.88
CA ASP A 232 35.15 61.91 52.23
C ASP A 232 35.97 63.16 52.54
N THR A 233 35.38 64.08 53.28
CA THR A 233 35.90 64.56 54.58
C THR A 233 35.00 65.65 55.17
N SER A 234 34.45 65.33 56.35
CA SER A 234 34.13 66.19 57.50
C SER A 234 33.58 67.61 57.27
N THR A 235 32.43 67.92 57.87
CA THR A 235 32.34 68.74 59.11
C THR A 235 30.88 69.17 59.35
N LYS A 236 30.41 69.02 60.58
CA LYS A 236 29.13 69.53 61.09
C LYS A 236 28.98 71.03 60.83
N GLN A 237 27.88 71.48 60.23
CA GLN A 237 27.10 72.62 60.73
C GLN A 237 25.78 72.77 59.99
N THR A 238 24.71 72.85 60.78
CA THR A 238 23.39 73.37 60.46
C THR A 238 23.49 74.71 59.73
N ASN A 239 22.89 74.80 58.55
CA ASN A 239 22.22 76.02 58.09
C ASN A 239 21.37 75.70 56.87
N GLU A 240 20.12 76.15 56.92
CA GLU A 240 19.19 76.28 55.80
C GLU A 240 19.92 76.93 54.62
N LYS A 241 20.25 76.12 53.61
CA LYS A 241 20.76 76.61 52.34
C LYS A 241 19.84 76.07 51.27
N ASN A 242 19.04 77.01 50.75
CA ASN A 242 18.37 76.94 49.47
C ASN A 242 19.13 76.02 48.52
N VAL A 243 18.52 74.86 48.22
CA VAL A 243 18.99 73.96 47.18
C VAL A 243 18.77 74.70 45.87
N SER A 244 19.77 75.51 45.53
CA SER A 244 19.98 76.03 44.18
C SER A 244 20.04 74.80 43.29
N MET A 245 18.92 74.46 42.64
CA MET A 245 18.91 73.59 41.47
C MET A 245 19.78 74.28 40.43
N GLU A 246 21.08 74.00 40.45
CA GLU A 246 21.95 74.29 39.32
C GLU A 246 21.36 73.54 38.14
N ILE A 247 20.73 74.30 37.26
CA ILE A 247 20.16 73.81 36.01
C ILE A 247 21.33 73.20 35.25
N PRO A 248 21.33 71.87 35.00
CA PRO A 248 22.44 71.22 34.33
C PRO A 248 22.69 71.92 32.98
N PHE A 249 23.96 72.17 32.67
CA PHE A 249 24.35 72.81 31.41
C PHE A 249 23.67 72.09 30.24
N ILE A 250 23.13 72.87 29.28
CA ILE A 250 22.36 72.38 28.12
C ILE A 250 23.05 71.21 27.38
N SER A 251 24.38 71.14 27.42
CA SER A 251 25.19 70.05 26.86
C SER A 251 24.96 68.68 27.54
N GLN A 252 24.76 68.64 28.86
CA GLN A 252 24.49 67.42 29.62
C GLN A 252 23.09 66.86 29.31
N VAL A 253 22.11 67.76 29.16
CA VAL A 253 20.73 67.40 28.78
C VAL A 253 20.70 66.76 27.39
N SER A 254 21.43 67.32 26.42
CA SER A 254 21.50 66.75 25.06
C SER A 254 22.15 65.36 25.04
N TYR A 255 23.18 65.12 25.86
CA TYR A 255 23.82 63.81 25.96
C TYR A 255 22.86 62.77 26.55
N TYR A 256 22.17 63.11 27.64
CA TYR A 256 21.20 62.23 28.29
C TYR A 256 20.02 61.88 27.36
N ILE A 257 19.49 62.85 26.61
CA ILE A 257 18.46 62.61 25.60
C ILE A 257 18.95 61.61 24.53
N LYS A 258 20.22 61.72 24.11
CA LYS A 258 20.80 60.80 23.12
C LYS A 258 20.92 59.37 23.69
N GLN A 259 21.31 59.22 24.96
CA GLN A 259 21.36 57.91 25.63
C GLN A 259 19.97 57.28 25.72
N ILE A 260 18.96 58.02 26.21
CA ILE A 260 17.58 57.51 26.29
C ILE A 260 17.07 57.06 24.91
N LYS A 261 17.34 57.83 23.86
CA LYS A 261 16.94 57.46 22.49
C LYS A 261 17.61 56.17 22.02
N LEU A 262 18.86 55.95 22.40
CA LEU A 262 19.59 54.72 22.07
C LEU A 262 18.99 53.53 22.82
N GLU A 263 18.81 53.64 24.15
CA GLU A 263 18.17 52.62 24.97
C GLU A 263 16.77 52.27 24.46
N HIS A 264 15.97 53.28 24.08
CA HIS A 264 14.65 53.07 23.50
C HIS A 264 14.73 52.25 22.20
N LYS A 265 15.70 52.57 21.33
CA LYS A 265 15.90 51.84 20.07
C LYS A 265 16.30 50.38 20.33
N GLU A 266 17.17 50.13 21.29
CA GLU A 266 17.59 48.78 21.68
C GLU A 266 16.43 47.98 22.27
N ARG A 267 15.62 48.58 23.15
CA ARG A 267 14.42 47.95 23.70
C ARG A 267 13.39 47.63 22.60
N GLU A 268 13.21 48.51 21.63
CA GLU A 268 12.33 48.25 20.48
C GLU A 268 12.81 47.08 19.62
N GLN A 269 14.11 46.99 19.35
CA GLN A 269 14.69 45.85 18.63
C GLN A 269 14.53 44.55 19.42
N TYR A 270 14.77 44.58 20.73
CA TYR A 270 14.58 43.44 21.61
C TYR A 270 13.11 42.99 21.65
N ARG A 271 12.18 43.95 21.78
CA ARG A 271 10.75 43.68 21.72
C ARG A 271 10.35 42.99 20.42
N LYS A 272 10.87 43.47 19.28
CA LYS A 272 10.62 42.84 17.97
C LYS A 272 11.15 41.40 17.92
N SER A 273 12.38 41.18 18.40
CA SER A 273 12.97 39.84 18.48
C SER A 273 12.13 38.88 19.33
N LEU A 274 11.56 39.35 20.44
CA LEU A 274 10.66 38.53 21.27
C LEU A 274 9.35 38.18 20.55
N TYR A 275 8.77 39.10 19.79
CA TYR A 275 7.59 38.80 18.98
C TYR A 275 7.88 37.74 17.90
N ASP A 276 9.04 37.83 17.25
CA ASP A 276 9.47 36.84 16.26
C ASP A 276 9.66 35.45 16.92
N GLU A 277 10.27 35.40 18.11
CA GLU A 277 10.45 34.17 18.89
C GLU A 277 9.12 33.55 19.32
N ILE A 278 8.19 34.35 19.84
CA ILE A 278 6.84 33.91 20.21
C ILE A 278 6.15 33.31 18.98
N SER A 279 6.23 33.96 17.82
CA SER A 279 5.62 33.45 16.59
C SER A 279 6.22 32.12 16.15
N ILE A 280 7.55 31.95 16.26
CA ILE A 280 8.22 30.68 15.96
C ILE A 280 7.75 29.57 16.91
N ILE A 281 7.67 29.87 18.22
CA ILE A 281 7.22 28.90 19.23
C ILE A 281 5.76 28.51 19.02
N GLU A 282 4.89 29.47 18.71
CA GLU A 282 3.47 29.21 18.40
C GLU A 282 3.31 28.29 17.17
N ASN A 283 4.08 28.53 16.11
CA ASN A 283 4.08 27.67 14.93
C ASN A 283 4.60 26.26 15.24
N LYS A 284 5.68 26.14 16.04
CA LYS A 284 6.19 24.84 16.51
C LYS A 284 5.15 24.08 17.34
N LYS A 285 4.44 24.78 18.23
CA LYS A 285 3.35 24.22 19.04
C LYS A 285 2.22 23.68 18.16
N LEU A 286 1.74 24.46 17.19
CA LEU A 286 0.69 24.03 16.26
C LEU A 286 1.10 22.80 15.44
N ALA A 287 2.35 22.74 14.98
CA ALA A 287 2.87 21.59 14.26
C ALA A 287 2.87 20.32 15.14
N LEU A 288 3.30 20.43 16.39
CA LEU A 288 3.27 19.31 17.36
C LEU A 288 1.84 18.87 17.69
N GLU A 289 0.89 19.80 17.83
CA GLU A 289 -0.52 19.48 18.07
C GLU A 289 -1.14 18.70 16.89
N ASN A 290 -0.77 19.02 15.65
CA ASN A 290 -1.23 18.27 14.48
C ASN A 290 -0.63 16.86 14.44
N ILE A 291 0.67 16.70 14.69
CA ILE A 291 1.33 15.39 14.76
C ILE A 291 0.70 14.51 15.85
N LEU A 292 0.39 15.11 17.01
CA LEU A 292 -0.28 14.41 18.10
C LEU A 292 -1.67 13.93 17.68
N ARG A 293 -2.45 14.76 16.99
CA ARG A 293 -3.78 14.38 16.48
C ARG A 293 -3.69 13.23 15.48
N GLU A 294 -2.80 13.32 14.49
CA GLU A 294 -2.59 12.26 13.51
C GLU A 294 -2.19 10.93 14.17
N THR A 295 -1.37 10.99 15.23
CA THR A 295 -0.97 9.81 16.00
C THR A 295 -2.15 9.20 16.77
N ILE A 296 -3.01 10.04 17.36
CA ILE A 296 -4.23 9.59 18.03
C ILE A 296 -5.18 8.91 17.05
N ASP A 297 -5.37 9.49 15.86
CA ASP A 297 -6.24 8.93 14.83
C ASP A 297 -5.72 7.56 14.36
N LYS A 298 -4.41 7.45 14.05
CA LYS A 298 -3.77 6.17 13.71
C LYS A 298 -3.94 5.12 14.82
N ASN A 299 -3.81 5.51 16.08
CA ASN A 299 -3.99 4.59 17.21
C ASN A 299 -5.44 4.13 17.35
N ASN A 300 -6.41 5.01 17.11
CA ASN A 300 -7.83 4.64 17.13
C ASN A 300 -8.18 3.67 15.99
N ASP A 301 -7.59 3.85 14.81
CA ASP A 301 -7.75 2.92 13.69
C ASP A 301 -7.20 1.53 14.06
N ILE A 302 -5.99 1.47 14.64
CA ILE A 302 -5.39 0.22 15.13
C ILE A 302 -6.28 -0.43 16.20
N LEU A 303 -6.79 0.34 17.16
CA LEU A 303 -7.67 -0.17 18.21
C LEU A 303 -8.95 -0.78 17.61
N THR A 304 -9.57 -0.08 16.65
CA THR A 304 -10.78 -0.57 15.96
C THR A 304 -10.50 -1.88 15.22
N HIS A 305 -9.32 -2.02 14.60
CA HIS A 305 -8.91 -3.27 13.96
C HIS A 305 -8.68 -4.41 14.95
N LEU A 306 -8.09 -4.13 16.12
CA LEU A 306 -7.90 -5.13 17.18
C LEU A 306 -9.24 -5.59 17.75
N GLU A 307 -10.16 -4.67 18.02
CA GLU A 307 -11.52 -4.99 18.47
C GLU A 307 -12.27 -5.85 17.44
N TRP A 308 -12.16 -5.51 16.16
CA TRP A 308 -12.71 -6.30 15.08
C TRP A 308 -12.11 -7.71 15.02
N TYR A 309 -10.79 -7.83 15.18
CA TYR A 309 -10.10 -9.11 15.18
C TYR A 309 -10.51 -9.99 16.36
N ASP A 310 -10.60 -9.42 17.55
CA ASP A 310 -11.07 -10.12 18.75
C ASP A 310 -12.53 -10.59 18.59
N PHE A 311 -13.39 -9.73 18.02
CA PHE A 311 -14.76 -10.11 17.68
C PHE A 311 -14.79 -11.26 16.68
N LEU A 312 -14.01 -11.20 15.61
CA LEU A 312 -13.92 -12.26 14.59
C LEU A 312 -13.46 -13.58 15.23
N LYS A 313 -12.44 -13.52 16.07
CA LYS A 313 -11.89 -14.68 16.79
C LYS A 313 -12.95 -15.33 17.69
N GLN A 314 -13.70 -14.54 18.46
CA GLN A 314 -14.80 -15.04 19.28
C GLN A 314 -15.91 -15.65 18.43
N ASN A 315 -16.31 -14.96 17.35
CA ASN A 315 -17.36 -15.43 16.45
C ASN A 315 -17.02 -16.79 15.82
N LEU A 316 -15.79 -16.96 15.35
CA LEU A 316 -15.32 -18.23 14.75
C LEU A 316 -15.23 -19.36 15.77
N ALA A 317 -14.79 -19.05 17.00
CA ALA A 317 -14.77 -20.04 18.08
C ALA A 317 -16.19 -20.49 18.44
N ASP A 318 -17.11 -19.55 18.65
CA ASP A 318 -18.46 -19.82 19.14
C ASP A 318 -19.35 -20.46 18.07
N ASN A 319 -19.32 -19.95 16.83
CA ASN A 319 -20.22 -20.39 15.78
C ASN A 319 -19.69 -21.55 14.94
N HIS A 320 -18.36 -21.68 14.84
CA HIS A 320 -17.72 -22.62 13.92
C HIS A 320 -16.76 -23.59 14.60
N ASN A 321 -16.56 -23.49 15.93
CA ASN A 321 -15.60 -24.30 16.68
C ASN A 321 -14.18 -24.22 16.09
N MET A 322 -13.83 -23.08 15.48
CA MET A 322 -12.52 -22.79 14.93
C MET A 322 -11.75 -21.88 15.88
N ASN A 323 -10.66 -22.39 16.44
CA ASN A 323 -9.79 -21.58 17.28
C ASN A 323 -8.69 -20.95 16.42
N LEU A 324 -8.86 -19.66 16.12
CA LEU A 324 -7.98 -18.92 15.22
C LEU A 324 -6.50 -18.98 15.63
N ASP A 325 -6.17 -19.02 16.93
CA ASP A 325 -4.78 -19.08 17.39
C ASP A 325 -4.09 -20.38 16.95
N ASN A 326 -4.83 -21.49 16.97
CA ASN A 326 -4.32 -22.79 16.54
C ASN A 326 -4.28 -22.88 15.02
N GLU A 327 -5.32 -22.39 14.35
CA GLU A 327 -5.44 -22.42 12.89
C GLU A 327 -4.39 -21.54 12.21
N ILE A 328 -4.04 -20.37 12.76
CA ILE A 328 -2.99 -19.49 12.23
C ILE A 328 -1.66 -20.24 12.12
N ILE A 329 -1.32 -21.09 13.09
CA ILE A 329 -0.10 -21.89 13.04
C ILE A 329 -0.16 -22.88 11.87
N ALA A 330 -1.28 -23.58 11.70
CA ALA A 330 -1.50 -24.49 10.58
C ALA A 330 -1.43 -23.77 9.22
N PHE A 331 -2.10 -22.62 9.09
CA PHE A 331 -2.04 -21.77 7.89
C PHE A 331 -0.62 -21.29 7.60
N SER A 332 0.14 -20.86 8.62
CA SER A 332 1.52 -20.42 8.44
C SER A 332 2.44 -21.54 7.95
N SER A 333 2.19 -22.79 8.38
CA SER A 333 2.88 -23.97 7.86
C SER A 333 2.53 -24.21 6.40
N MET A 334 1.24 -24.15 6.07
CA MET A 334 0.75 -24.36 4.70
C MET A 334 1.31 -23.32 3.71
N ILE A 335 1.36 -22.04 4.10
CA ILE A 335 1.97 -20.96 3.28
C ILE A 335 3.46 -21.23 3.05
N ARG A 336 4.17 -21.70 4.08
CA ARG A 336 5.58 -22.06 4.00
C ARG A 336 5.80 -23.25 3.06
N ASP A 337 4.91 -24.22 3.09
CA ASP A 337 4.93 -25.37 2.19
C ASP A 337 4.70 -24.93 0.74
N PHE A 338 3.72 -24.04 0.48
CA PHE A 338 3.54 -23.46 -0.86
C PHE A 338 4.79 -22.75 -1.37
N LYS A 339 5.44 -21.97 -0.51
CA LYS A 339 6.70 -21.31 -0.84
C LYS A 339 7.81 -22.32 -1.17
N LYS A 340 7.89 -23.44 -0.45
CA LYS A 340 8.89 -24.50 -0.70
C LYS A 340 8.74 -25.12 -2.09
N TYR A 341 7.50 -25.25 -2.59
CA TYR A 341 7.21 -25.77 -3.92
C TYR A 341 7.18 -24.68 -5.00
N ASN A 342 7.62 -23.47 -4.69
CA ASN A 342 7.65 -22.32 -5.60
C ASN A 342 6.26 -21.90 -6.10
N TYR A 343 5.20 -22.25 -5.35
CA TYR A 343 3.88 -21.71 -5.60
C TYR A 343 3.78 -20.31 -5.00
N ASN A 344 3.33 -19.36 -5.82
CA ASN A 344 3.03 -18.02 -5.36
C ASN A 344 1.66 -18.03 -4.67
N PHE A 345 1.68 -17.94 -3.34
CA PHE A 345 0.47 -17.92 -2.53
C PHE A 345 -0.50 -16.80 -2.92
N LEU A 346 0.01 -15.65 -3.39
CA LEU A 346 -0.84 -14.55 -3.86
C LEU A 346 -1.59 -14.93 -5.14
N ASP A 347 -0.95 -15.68 -6.04
CA ASP A 347 -1.59 -16.14 -7.27
C ASP A 347 -2.70 -17.15 -6.94
N ILE A 348 -2.44 -18.06 -6.00
CA ILE A 348 -3.45 -19.01 -5.50
C ILE A 348 -4.64 -18.27 -4.87
N ILE A 349 -4.39 -17.27 -4.02
CA ILE A 349 -5.47 -16.46 -3.44
C ILE A 349 -6.27 -15.73 -4.53
N ASN A 350 -5.58 -15.14 -5.51
CA ASN A 350 -6.24 -14.39 -6.57
C ASN A 350 -7.07 -15.30 -7.47
N GLU A 351 -6.58 -16.50 -7.76
CA GLU A 351 -7.34 -17.53 -8.48
C GLU A 351 -8.57 -17.97 -7.69
N TYR A 352 -8.42 -18.20 -6.38
CA TYR A 352 -9.54 -18.45 -5.48
C TYR A 352 -10.56 -17.30 -5.53
N LYS A 353 -10.14 -16.03 -5.51
CA LYS A 353 -11.02 -14.85 -5.62
C LYS A 353 -11.78 -14.82 -6.96
N GLN A 354 -11.13 -15.18 -8.06
CA GLN A 354 -11.76 -15.22 -9.38
C GLN A 354 -12.82 -16.32 -9.49
N ILE A 355 -12.49 -17.55 -9.09
CA ILE A 355 -13.43 -18.69 -9.05
C ILE A 355 -14.68 -18.33 -8.26
N ARG A 356 -14.46 -17.60 -7.18
CA ARG A 356 -15.48 -17.07 -6.28
C ARG A 356 -16.40 -16.06 -6.96
N SER A 357 -15.84 -15.08 -7.67
CA SER A 357 -16.63 -14.13 -8.46
C SER A 357 -17.49 -14.85 -9.52
N LEU A 358 -16.92 -15.84 -10.20
CA LEU A 358 -17.60 -16.60 -11.25
C LEU A 358 -18.79 -17.43 -10.71
N ARG A 359 -18.68 -18.00 -9.50
CA ARG A 359 -19.82 -18.71 -8.89
C ARG A 359 -21.01 -17.80 -8.63
N HIS A 360 -20.78 -16.56 -8.19
CA HIS A 360 -21.85 -15.60 -7.96
C HIS A 360 -22.56 -15.19 -9.24
N GLU A 361 -21.82 -15.00 -10.32
CA GLU A 361 -22.40 -14.71 -11.63
C GLU A 361 -23.26 -15.87 -12.13
N ARG A 362 -22.75 -17.10 -12.01
CA ARG A 362 -23.52 -18.31 -12.33
C ARG A 362 -24.82 -18.39 -11.52
N ASP A 363 -24.75 -18.18 -10.20
CA ASP A 363 -25.93 -18.29 -9.33
C ASP A 363 -26.96 -17.18 -9.63
N ARG A 364 -26.50 -15.99 -10.03
CA ARG A 364 -27.36 -14.91 -10.54
C ARG A 364 -28.08 -15.32 -11.83
N ILE A 365 -27.35 -15.82 -12.82
CA ILE A 365 -27.91 -16.28 -14.10
C ILE A 365 -28.93 -17.40 -13.84
N GLN A 366 -28.62 -18.34 -12.94
CA GLN A 366 -29.52 -19.44 -12.59
C GLN A 366 -30.83 -18.93 -11.96
N ASN A 367 -30.76 -17.91 -11.11
CA ASN A 367 -31.95 -17.30 -10.53
C ASN A 367 -32.80 -16.55 -11.57
N ASP A 368 -32.15 -15.85 -12.51
CA ASP A 368 -32.85 -15.16 -13.61
C ASP A 368 -33.56 -16.18 -14.52
N ILE A 369 -32.93 -17.33 -14.79
CA ILE A 369 -33.58 -18.44 -15.50
C ILE A 369 -34.80 -18.93 -14.72
N ASN A 370 -34.67 -19.18 -13.42
CA ASN A 370 -35.78 -19.69 -12.60
C ASN A 370 -36.96 -18.72 -12.53
N LEU A 371 -36.71 -17.39 -12.49
CA LEU A 371 -37.75 -16.36 -12.49
C LEU A 371 -38.46 -16.22 -13.85
N ASN A 372 -37.70 -16.39 -14.93
CA ASN A 372 -38.23 -16.27 -16.30
C ASN A 372 -38.77 -17.59 -16.86
N THR A 373 -38.59 -18.70 -16.16
CA THR A 373 -39.19 -19.98 -16.55
C THR A 373 -40.71 -19.85 -16.35
N PRO A 374 -41.51 -19.77 -17.42
CA PRO A 374 -42.95 -19.59 -17.30
C PRO A 374 -43.50 -20.77 -16.50
N ILE A 375 -44.40 -20.51 -15.56
CA ILE A 375 -45.13 -21.55 -14.83
C ILE A 375 -46.00 -22.32 -15.84
N GLN A 376 -45.40 -23.27 -16.56
CA GLN A 376 -46.10 -24.18 -17.46
C GLN A 376 -46.76 -25.34 -16.70
N GLN A 377 -46.77 -25.29 -15.36
CA GLN A 377 -47.50 -26.23 -14.52
C GLN A 377 -48.84 -25.64 -14.12
N GLY A 378 -49.78 -25.65 -15.07
CA GLY A 378 -51.17 -25.24 -14.85
C GLY A 378 -52.13 -25.58 -15.99
N LEU A 379 -51.70 -26.40 -16.96
CA LEU A 379 -52.53 -26.93 -18.03
C LEU A 379 -52.38 -28.45 -18.02
N HIS A 380 -53.00 -29.09 -17.04
CA HIS A 380 -53.30 -30.51 -17.12
C HIS A 380 -54.65 -30.84 -16.50
#